data_AF-A0A353GU79-F1
#
_entry.id   AF-A0A353GU79-F1
#
_cell.length_a   1.000
_cell.length_b   1.000
_cell.length_c   1.000
_cell.angle_alpha   90.00
_cell.angle_beta   90.00
_cell.angle_gamma   90.00
#
_symmetry.space_group_name_H-M   'P 1'
#
loop_
_entity.id
_entity.type
_entity.pdbx_description
1 polymer ?
#
loop_
_entity_poly.entity_id
_entity_poly.type
_entity_poly.pdbx_seq_one_letter_code
_entity_poly.pdbx_strand_id
1 'polypeptide(L)'
;VNDRPQDAQKLIQLLTGLLCHVNLIPLNPIAKSIFRRSKQGQIRNFVAELMKAHIEATIRKERGVNLAAACGQLQGKEWSQDELDQ
;
A
#
# COMPACT_ATOMS: atom_id res chain seq x y z
N VAL A 1 -4.75 -7.30 6.92
CA VAL A 1 -4.81 -8.55 6.12
C VAL A 1 -3.42 -9.11 5.91
N ASN A 2 -2.51 -8.31 5.37
CA ASN A 2 -1.10 -8.63 5.13
C ASN A 2 -0.15 -7.73 5.95
N ASP A 3 -0.60 -7.30 7.14
CA ASP A 3 0.04 -6.28 7.96
C ASP A 3 0.37 -6.78 9.38
N ARG A 4 0.29 -8.09 9.61
CA ARG A 4 0.60 -8.70 10.91
C ARG A 4 2.10 -9.00 11.02
N PRO A 5 2.63 -9.13 12.25
CA PRO A 5 4.03 -9.53 12.46
C PRO A 5 4.42 -10.82 11.71
N GLN A 6 3.52 -11.81 11.64
CA GLN A 6 3.76 -13.06 10.92
C GLN A 6 3.90 -12.85 9.40
N ASP A 7 3.22 -11.85 8.84
CA ASP A 7 3.30 -11.53 7.42
C ASP A 7 4.68 -10.91 7.10
N ALA A 8 5.22 -10.08 8.01
CA ALA A 8 6.59 -9.55 7.89
C ALA A 8 7.65 -10.65 7.94
N GLN A 9 7.53 -11.60 8.88
CA GLN A 9 8.47 -12.71 9.00
C GLN A 9 8.49 -13.60 7.74
N LYS A 10 7.33 -13.89 7.15
CA LYS A 10 7.24 -14.60 5.88
C LYS A 10 7.89 -13.82 4.73
N LEU A 11 7.71 -12.50 4.70
CA LEU A 11 8.33 -11.66 3.68
C LEU A 11 9.86 -11.63 3.82
N ILE A 12 10.38 -11.55 5.05
CA ILE A 12 11.83 -11.61 5.32
C ILE A 12 12.41 -12.92 4.79
N GLN A 13 11.77 -14.05 5.08
CA GLN A 13 12.21 -15.35 4.59
C GLN A 13 12.25 -15.41 3.06
N LEU A 14 11.25 -14.82 2.39
CA LEU A 14 11.18 -14.78 0.93
C LEU A 14 12.27 -13.91 0.30
N LEU A 15 12.66 -12.82 0.96
CA LEU A 15 13.58 -11.82 0.43
C LEU A 15 15.03 -12.03 0.88
N THR A 16 15.30 -12.97 1.78
CA THR A 16 16.64 -13.25 2.28
C THR A 16 17.58 -13.63 1.12
N GLY A 17 18.69 -12.89 0.97
CA GLY A 17 19.66 -13.09 -0.10
C GLY A 17 19.39 -12.29 -1.38
N LEU A 18 18.29 -11.53 -1.45
CA LEU A 18 17.99 -10.65 -2.57
C LEU A 18 18.40 -9.21 -2.25
N LEU A 19 19.14 -8.58 -3.16
CA LEU A 19 19.39 -7.14 -3.11
C LEU A 19 18.12 -6.42 -3.60
N CYS A 20 17.26 -6.03 -2.66
CA CYS A 20 15.98 -5.40 -2.95
C CYS A 20 15.63 -4.30 -1.96
N HIS A 21 14.65 -3.48 -2.34
CA HIS A 21 14.07 -2.44 -1.51
C HIS A 21 12.57 -2.65 -1.40
N VAL A 22 12.03 -2.69 -0.18
CA VAL A 22 10.59 -2.89 0.06
C VAL A 22 9.89 -1.56 0.27
N ASN A 23 8.96 -1.22 -0.62
CA ASN A 23 8.16 -0.02 -0.49
C ASN A 23 6.76 -0.34 0.05
N LEU A 24 6.49 0.00 1.31
CA LEU A 24 5.18 -0.18 1.92
C LEU A 24 4.24 0.93 1.45
N ILE A 25 3.11 0.53 0.88
CA ILE A 25 2.06 1.44 0.42
C ILE A 25 0.87 1.28 1.37
N PRO A 26 0.62 2.26 2.26
CA PRO A 26 -0.59 2.24 3.05
C PRO A 26 -1.82 2.26 2.13
N LEU A 27 -2.83 1.44 2.44
CA LEU A 27 -4.01 1.37 1.60
C LEU A 27 -4.77 2.71 1.62
N ASN A 28 -5.01 3.27 0.44
CA ASN A 28 -5.88 4.43 0.28
C ASN A 28 -7.35 4.02 0.52
N PRO A 29 -8.17 4.86 1.16
CA PRO A 29 -9.59 4.60 1.28
C PRO A 29 -10.24 4.56 -0.12
N ILE A 30 -11.00 3.50 -0.39
CA ILE A 30 -11.80 3.33 -1.61
C ILE A 30 -13.21 2.97 -1.15
N ALA A 31 -14.22 3.68 -1.65
CA ALA A 31 -15.60 3.64 -1.14
C ALA A 31 -16.22 2.23 -1.08
N LYS A 32 -15.82 1.32 -1.99
CA LYS A 32 -16.34 -0.05 -2.09
C LYS A 32 -15.36 -1.13 -1.60
N SER A 33 -14.26 -0.76 -0.94
CA SER A 33 -13.25 -1.74 -0.52
C SER A 33 -13.65 -2.45 0.77
N ILE A 34 -13.55 -3.79 0.77
CA ILE A 34 -13.64 -4.61 1.98
C ILE A 34 -12.38 -4.51 2.86
N PHE A 35 -11.31 -3.92 2.33
CA PHE A 35 -10.03 -3.79 3.00
C PHE A 35 -9.86 -2.44 3.67
N ARG A 36 -9.22 -2.47 4.84
CA ARG A 36 -8.98 -1.30 5.67
C ARG A 36 -7.50 -0.98 5.67
N ARG A 37 -7.21 0.32 5.72
CA ARG A 37 -5.86 0.83 5.95
C ARG A 37 -5.30 0.28 7.26
N SER A 38 -4.06 -0.19 7.22
CA SER A 38 -3.31 -0.57 8.41
C SER A 38 -3.08 0.62 9.34
N LYS A 39 -3.09 0.35 10.65
CA LYS A 39 -2.77 1.37 11.65
C LYS A 39 -1.32 1.84 11.48
N GLN A 40 -1.05 3.13 11.71
CA GLN A 40 0.30 3.69 11.54
C GLN A 40 1.36 2.94 12.34
N GLY A 41 1.05 2.53 13.58
CA GLY A 41 1.98 1.73 14.40
C GLY A 41 2.31 0.37 13.79
N GLN A 42 1.34 -0.31 13.17
CA GLN A 42 1.57 -1.59 12.50
C GLN A 42 2.49 -1.42 11.29
N ILE A 43 2.28 -0.37 10.48
CA ILE A 43 3.13 -0.08 9.32
C ILE A 43 4.56 0.21 9.77
N ARG A 44 4.74 1.02 10.82
CA ARG A 44 6.08 1.32 11.37
C ARG A 44 6.77 0.07 11.91
N ASN A 45 6.04 -0.77 12.63
CA ASN A 45 6.59 -2.02 13.15
C ASN A 45 7.00 -2.95 12.00
N PHE A 46 6.20 -3.03 10.94
CA PHE A 46 6.52 -3.84 9.76
C PHE A 46 7.84 -3.39 9.11
N VAL A 47 8.03 -2.07 8.92
CA VAL A 47 9.31 -1.52 8.43
C VAL A 47 10.46 -1.87 9.37
N ALA A 48 10.26 -1.69 10.68
CA ALA A 48 11.31 -1.98 11.66
C ALA A 48 11.73 -3.46 11.62
N GLU A 49 10.80 -4.39 11.46
CA GLU A 49 11.11 -5.82 11.32
C GLU A 49 11.92 -6.12 10.05
N LEU A 50 11.59 -5.50 8.91
CA LEU A 50 12.36 -5.65 7.68
C LEU A 50 13.78 -5.08 7.83
N MET A 51 13.92 -3.89 8.41
CA MET A 51 15.21 -3.24 8.61
C MET A 51 16.10 -4.02 9.58
N LYS A 52 15.54 -4.62 10.65
CA LYS A 52 16.27 -5.51 11.56
C LYS A 52 16.85 -6.73 10.84
N ALA A 53 16.20 -7.18 9.77
CA ALA A 53 16.66 -8.27 8.92
C ALA A 53 17.57 -7.80 7.76
N HIS A 54 18.07 -6.56 7.81
CA HIS A 54 18.90 -5.95 6.78
C HIS A 54 18.22 -5.84 5.39
N ILE A 55 16.90 -5.73 5.37
CA ILE A 55 16.12 -5.44 4.17
C ILE A 55 15.72 -3.97 4.22
N GLU A 56 16.22 -3.19 3.25
CA GLU A 56 15.87 -1.78 3.14
C GLU A 56 14.38 -1.60 2.87
N ALA A 57 13.72 -0.74 3.64
CA ALA A 57 12.28 -0.55 3.54
C ALA A 57 11.86 0.89 3.81
N THR A 58 10.87 1.37 3.05
CA THR A 58 10.31 2.73 3.21
C THR A 58 8.79 2.70 3.20
N ILE A 59 8.18 3.69 3.86
CA ILE A 59 6.75 3.95 3.74
C ILE A 59 6.56 5.01 2.65
N ARG A 60 5.83 4.67 1.59
CA ARG A 60 5.48 5.64 0.55
C ARG A 60 4.60 6.73 1.14
N LYS A 61 5.07 7.98 1.11
CA LYS A 61 4.28 9.15 1.47
C LYS A 61 3.17 9.34 0.44
N GLU A 62 1.92 9.41 0.92
CA GLU A 62 0.79 9.65 0.05
C GLU A 62 0.83 11.08 -0.49
N ARG A 63 0.62 11.20 -1.80
CA ARG A 63 0.38 12.46 -2.50
C ARG A 63 -1.01 12.35 -3.14
N GLY A 64 -1.89 13.33 -2.92
CA GLY A 64 -3.18 13.41 -3.62
C GLY A 64 -4.40 12.75 -2.98
N VAL A 65 -4.39 12.40 -1.68
CA VAL A 65 -5.59 11.85 -0.99
C VAL A 65 -6.79 12.81 -1.06
N ASN A 66 -6.54 14.12 -1.11
CA ASN A 66 -7.57 15.14 -1.27
C ASN A 66 -8.13 15.28 -2.71
N LEU A 67 -7.56 14.62 -3.72
CA LEU A 67 -7.86 14.86 -5.14
C LEU A 67 -8.34 13.62 -5.90
N ALA A 68 -8.75 12.54 -5.22
CA ALA A 68 -9.13 11.28 -5.88
C ALA A 68 -8.06 10.73 -6.86
N ALA A 69 -6.79 11.13 -6.68
CA ALA A 69 -5.67 10.82 -7.56
C ALA A 69 -4.63 9.91 -6.88
N ALA A 70 -4.95 9.32 -5.73
CA ALA A 70 -4.04 8.43 -5.04
C ALA A 70 -3.92 7.08 -5.80
N CYS A 71 -2.79 6.37 -5.67
CA CYS A 71 -2.59 5.06 -6.28
C CYS A 71 -3.78 4.11 -5.99
N GLY A 72 -4.42 3.60 -7.04
CA GLY A 72 -5.63 2.76 -6.97
C GLY A 72 -6.97 3.50 -7.14
N GLN A 73 -6.97 4.84 -7.21
CA GLN A 73 -8.17 5.67 -7.44
C GLN A 73 -8.38 6.07 -8.90
N LEU A 74 -7.46 5.70 -9.80
CA LEU A 74 -7.66 5.79 -11.24
C LEU A 74 -8.62 4.68 -11.70
N GLN A 75 -9.88 4.73 -11.24
CA GLN A 75 -10.98 4.24 -12.05
C GLN A 75 -11.15 5.30 -13.13
N GLY A 76 -10.85 4.96 -14.39
CA GLY A 76 -11.31 5.78 -15.49
C GLY A 76 -12.80 6.03 -15.28
N LYS A 77 -13.23 7.29 -15.35
CA LYS A 77 -14.66 7.57 -15.51
C LYS A 77 -15.12 6.69 -16.68
N GLU A 78 -15.97 5.71 -16.43
CA GLU A 78 -16.87 5.27 -17.48
C GLU A 78 -17.73 6.51 -17.74
N TRP A 79 -17.46 7.18 -18.85
CA TRP A 79 -18.35 8.18 -19.37
C TRP A 79 -19.67 7.45 -19.60
N SER A 80 -20.67 7.74 -18.77
CA SER A 80 -22.04 7.30 -19.07
C SER A 80 -22.38 7.84 -20.45
N GLN A 81 -22.98 6.99 -21.30
CA GLN A 81 -23.32 7.32 -22.69
C GLN A 81 -24.08 8.65 -22.83
N ASP A 82 -24.78 9.08 -21.77
CA ASP A 82 -25.49 10.36 -21.66
C ASP A 82 -24.60 11.62 -21.77
N GLU A 83 -23.28 11.53 -21.49
CA GLU A 83 -22.34 12.67 -21.61
C GLU A 83 -21.71 12.78 -23.01
N LEU A 84 -21.91 11.79 -23.90
CA LEU A 84 -21.36 11.78 -25.26
C LEU A 84 -22.35 12.28 -26.33
N ASP A 85 -23.62 12.47 -25.97
CA ASP A 85 -24.70 12.92 -26.86
C ASP A 85 -25.09 14.42 -26.65
N GLN A 86 -24.24 15.23 -26.03
CA GLN A 86 -24.35 16.70 -25.98
C GLN A 86 -23.18 17.37 -26.71
#